data_AF-A0A4Q3HP24-F1
#
_entry.id   AF-A0A4Q3HP24-F1
#
_cell.length_a   1.000
_cell.length_b   1.000
_cell.length_c   1.000
_cell.angle_alpha   90.00
_cell.angle_beta   90.00
_cell.angle_gamma   90.00
#
_symmetry.space_group_name_H-M   'P 1'
#
loop_
_entity.id
_entity.type
_entity.pdbx_description
1 polymer ?
#
loop_
_entity_poly.entity_id
_entity_poly.type
_entity_poly.pdbx_seq_one_letter_code
_entity_poly.pdbx_strand_id
1 'polypeptide(L)'
;WLPQLLDALADNAEMLVKGEDSQLMNKLALAVGSQPDEDEKPKPTPKAPKPAGKSHIHQARGGMKPNIPATGPMADMLKKLFGDKDK
;
A
#
# COMPACT_ATOMS: atom_id res chain seq x y z
N TRP A 1 5.31 19.74 13.53
CA TRP A 1 4.43 18.54 13.47
C TRP A 1 3.10 18.72 14.20
N LEU A 2 3.06 19.13 15.49
CA LEU A 2 1.81 19.19 16.26
C LEU A 2 0.80 20.24 15.73
N PRO A 3 1.18 21.50 15.43
CA PRO A 3 0.24 22.47 14.89
C PRO A 3 -0.37 21.99 13.56
N GLN A 4 0.46 21.47 12.66
CA GLN A 4 0.04 20.87 11.39
C GLN A 4 -0.92 19.69 11.56
N LEU A 5 -0.71 18.83 12.57
CA LEU A 5 -1.64 17.76 12.90
C LEU A 5 -2.99 18.31 13.36
N LEU A 6 -2.99 19.34 14.22
CA LEU A 6 -4.21 19.94 14.75
C LEU A 6 -4.98 20.71 13.66
N ASP A 7 -4.29 21.42 12.78
CA ASP A 7 -4.89 22.10 11.63
C ASP A 7 -5.52 21.08 10.67
N ALA A 8 -4.78 20.01 10.31
CA ALA A 8 -5.30 18.93 9.47
C ALA A 8 -6.49 18.21 10.11
N LEU A 9 -6.51 18.06 11.44
CA LEU A 9 -7.64 17.51 12.17
C LEU A 9 -8.85 18.45 12.12
N ALA A 10 -8.64 19.76 12.32
CA ALA A 10 -9.70 20.75 12.26
C ALA A 10 -10.36 20.80 10.86
N ASP A 11 -9.55 20.78 9.80
CA ASP A 11 -10.03 20.81 8.41
C ASP A 11 -10.84 19.56 8.01
N ASN A 12 -10.61 18.42 8.68
CA ASN A 12 -11.26 17.15 8.37
C ASN A 12 -12.20 16.66 9.49
N ALA A 13 -12.51 17.49 10.48
CA ALA A 13 -13.31 17.12 11.66
C ALA A 13 -14.73 16.63 11.31
N GLU A 14 -15.29 17.09 10.19
CA GLU A 14 -16.60 16.64 9.69
C GLU A 14 -16.62 15.12 9.43
N MET A 15 -15.47 14.53 9.07
CA MET A 15 -15.35 13.10 8.80
C MET A 15 -15.55 12.24 10.06
N LEU A 16 -15.25 12.79 11.25
CA LEU A 16 -15.52 12.12 12.54
C LEU A 16 -17.04 12.01 12.79
N VAL A 17 -17.79 13.06 12.45
CA VAL A 17 -19.25 13.08 12.62
C VAL A 17 -19.93 12.09 11.66
N LYS A 18 -19.34 11.93 10.46
CA LYS A 18 -19.81 10.97 9.45
C LYS A 18 -19.37 9.51 9.71
N GLY A 19 -18.49 9.27 10.68
CA GLY A 19 -17.93 7.93 10.95
C GLY A 19 -16.93 7.44 9.90
N GLU A 20 -16.27 8.36 9.19
CA GLU A 20 -15.34 8.06 8.09
C GLU A 20 -13.88 7.98 8.57
N ASP A 21 -13.64 7.32 9.72
CA ASP A 21 -12.35 7.31 10.43
C ASP A 21 -11.19 6.79 9.56
N SER A 22 -11.46 5.79 8.72
CA SER A 22 -10.45 5.25 7.80
C SER A 22 -9.96 6.29 6.79
N GLN A 23 -10.85 7.17 6.32
CA GLN A 23 -10.48 8.21 5.37
C GLN A 23 -9.77 9.38 6.07
N LEU A 24 -10.22 9.73 7.27
CA LEU A 24 -9.55 10.72 8.12
C LEU A 24 -8.11 10.31 8.43
N MET A 25 -7.87 9.05 8.82
CA MET A 25 -6.52 8.56 9.10
C MET A 25 -5.61 8.59 7.87
N ASN A 26 -6.14 8.30 6.68
CA ASN A 26 -5.39 8.43 5.44
C ASN A 26 -5.04 9.89 5.12
N LYS A 27 -5.98 10.82 5.35
CA LYS A 27 -5.77 12.26 5.15
C LYS A 27 -4.77 12.83 6.14
N LEU A 28 -4.86 12.47 7.42
CA LEU A 28 -3.90 12.84 8.45
C LEU A 28 -2.51 12.29 8.15
N ALA A 29 -2.40 11.04 7.70
CA ALA A 29 -1.12 10.45 7.32
C ALA A 29 -0.46 11.15 6.13
N LEU A 30 -1.24 11.71 5.19
CA LEU A 30 -0.71 12.51 4.08
C LEU A 30 -0.34 13.93 4.51
N ALA A 31 -1.14 14.54 5.39
CA ALA A 31 -0.94 15.89 5.87
C ALA A 31 0.23 16.00 6.85
N VAL A 32 0.47 14.97 7.67
CA VAL A 32 1.50 14.94 8.73
C VAL A 32 2.67 14.01 8.36
N GLY A 33 2.50 13.16 7.34
CA GLY A 33 3.50 12.19 6.92
C GLY A 33 4.81 12.83 6.49
N SER A 34 5.85 12.58 7.29
CA SER A 34 7.26 12.93 7.06
C SER A 34 7.49 14.33 6.49
N GLN A 35 7.21 15.36 7.29
CA GLN A 35 8.12 16.50 7.26
C GLN A 35 9.43 16.05 7.91
N PRO A 36 10.57 15.95 7.19
CA PRO A 36 11.85 16.11 7.86
C PRO A 36 11.80 17.45 8.59
N ASP A 37 12.14 17.45 9.87
CA ASP A 37 12.22 18.66 10.69
C ASP A 37 12.87 19.79 9.87
N GLU A 38 12.16 20.91 9.72
CA GLU A 38 12.61 22.04 8.89
C GLU A 38 13.89 22.71 9.44
N ASP A 39 14.36 22.29 10.62
CA ASP A 39 15.64 22.68 11.20
C ASP A 39 16.86 21.97 10.59
N GLU A 40 16.67 20.90 9.81
CA GLU A 40 17.73 20.31 8.98
C GLU A 40 17.36 20.43 7.50
N LYS A 41 17.49 21.64 6.95
CA LYS A 41 17.47 21.84 5.50
C LYS A 41 18.89 21.66 4.95
N PRO A 42 19.33 20.47 4.50
CA PRO A 42 20.54 20.39 3.70
C PRO A 42 20.27 21.18 2.41
N LYS A 43 21.12 22.19 2.18
CA LYS A 43 21.25 22.96 0.96
C LYS A 43 21.03 22.06 -0.27
N PRO A 44 20.27 22.49 -1.30
CA PRO A 44 19.96 21.63 -2.43
C PRO A 44 21.26 21.25 -3.16
N THR A 45 21.71 20.02 -2.96
CA THR A 45 22.77 19.43 -3.77
C THR A 45 22.16 19.02 -5.10
N PRO A 46 22.90 19.16 -6.22
CA PRO A 46 22.40 18.82 -7.54
C PRO A 46 21.93 17.36 -7.55
N LYS A 47 20.69 17.16 -8.00
CA LYS A 47 19.97 15.87 -8.00
C LYS A 47 20.82 14.82 -8.71
N ALA A 48 21.48 13.96 -7.94
CA ALA A 48 21.92 12.67 -8.44
C ALA A 48 20.69 11.90 -8.95
N PRO A 49 20.79 11.15 -10.08
CA PRO A 49 19.68 10.37 -10.59
C PRO A 49 19.21 9.42 -9.50
N LYS A 50 17.97 9.61 -9.04
CA LYS A 50 17.35 8.76 -8.01
C LYS A 50 17.41 7.32 -8.49
N PRO A 51 18.01 6.38 -7.74
CA PRO A 51 17.94 4.97 -8.11
C PRO A 51 16.47 4.58 -8.14
N ALA A 52 16.04 3.96 -9.24
CA ALA A 52 14.68 3.49 -9.42
C ALA A 52 14.28 2.68 -8.18
N GLY A 53 13.18 3.09 -7.53
CA GLY A 53 12.70 2.42 -6.32
C GLY A 53 12.54 0.93 -6.60
N LYS A 54 13.37 0.10 -5.98
CA LYS A 54 13.28 -1.35 -6.09
C LYS A 54 12.01 -1.78 -5.40
N SER A 55 10.95 -2.00 -6.19
CA SER A 55 9.73 -2.58 -5.67
C SER A 55 10.02 -4.02 -5.24
N HIS A 56 9.80 -4.36 -3.97
CA HIS A 56 9.87 -5.75 -3.51
C HIS A 56 8.71 -6.62 -4.09
N ILE A 57 7.88 -6.03 -4.94
CA ILE A 57 6.69 -6.62 -5.59
C ILE A 57 7.05 -7.31 -6.92
N HIS A 58 8.32 -7.32 -7.35
CA HIS A 58 8.71 -8.02 -8.57
C HIS A 58 8.55 -9.55 -8.48
N GLN A 59 8.64 -10.13 -7.28
CA GLN A 59 8.54 -11.59 -7.09
C GLN A 59 7.12 -12.14 -7.31
N ALA A 60 6.09 -11.40 -6.91
CA ALA A 60 4.70 -11.88 -6.99
C ALA A 60 4.03 -11.66 -8.36
N ARG A 61 4.60 -10.78 -9.20
CA ARG A 61 4.06 -10.46 -10.54
C ARG A 61 4.76 -11.23 -11.67
N GLY A 62 5.73 -12.08 -11.36
CA GLY A 62 6.33 -12.98 -12.33
C GLY A 62 5.27 -13.98 -12.80
N GLY A 63 4.82 -13.84 -14.05
CA GLY A 63 3.75 -14.63 -14.68
C GLY A 63 4.08 -16.11 -14.91
N MET A 64 4.89 -16.72 -14.06
CA MET A 64 5.08 -18.16 -14.08
C MET A 64 3.88 -18.79 -13.38
N LYS A 65 2.93 -19.29 -14.19
CA LYS A 65 1.88 -20.17 -13.66
C LYS A 65 2.60 -21.33 -12.96
N PRO A 66 2.39 -21.56 -11.65
CA PRO A 66 2.96 -22.71 -10.99
C PRO A 66 2.50 -23.96 -11.74
N ASN A 67 3.43 -24.87 -12.05
CA ASN A 67 3.12 -26.15 -12.67
C ASN A 67 2.38 -26.99 -11.62
N ILE A 68 1.06 -26.84 -11.58
CA ILE A 68 0.21 -27.56 -10.65
C ILE A 68 0.19 -29.01 -11.13
N PRO A 69 0.69 -29.97 -10.33
CA PRO A 69 0.59 -31.37 -10.69
C PRO A 69 -0.90 -31.73 -10.78
N ALA A 70 -1.31 -32.32 -11.90
CA ALA A 70 -2.69 -32.74 -12.15
C ALA A 70 -3.15 -33.90 -11.25
N THR A 71 -2.28 -34.41 -10.38
CA THR A 71 -2.55 -35.54 -9.48
C THR A 71 -2.05 -35.22 -8.08
N GLY A 72 -2.88 -35.54 -7.08
CA GLY A 72 -2.57 -35.36 -5.66
C GLY A 72 -3.80 -35.00 -4.83
N PRO A 73 -3.74 -35.17 -3.50
CA PRO A 73 -4.89 -34.97 -2.60
C PRO A 73 -5.47 -33.54 -2.67
N MET A 74 -4.64 -32.55 -2.99
CA MET A 74 -5.09 -31.18 -3.19
C MET A 74 -5.79 -30.98 -4.54
N ALA A 75 -5.34 -31.66 -5.60
CA ALA A 75 -5.99 -31.59 -6.92
C ALA A 75 -7.41 -32.18 -6.87
N ASP A 76 -7.61 -33.26 -6.12
CA ASP A 76 -8.93 -33.86 -5.90
C ASP A 76 -9.88 -32.93 -5.13
N MET A 77 -9.36 -32.20 -4.13
CA MET A 77 -10.12 -31.17 -3.42
C MET A 77 -10.48 -30.00 -4.35
N LEU A 78 -9.54 -29.54 -5.18
CA LEU A 78 -9.79 -28.48 -6.14
C LEU A 78 -10.80 -28.89 -7.23
N LYS A 79 -10.74 -30.13 -7.73
CA LYS A 79 -11.71 -30.67 -8.70
C LYS A 79 -13.13 -30.73 -8.12
N LYS A 80 -13.26 -31.08 -6.82
CA LYS A 80 -14.54 -31.03 -6.10
C LYS A 80 -15.07 -29.62 -5.87
N LEU A 81 -14.20 -28.65 -5.62
CA LEU A 81 -14.58 -27.26 -5.35
C LEU A 81 -14.88 -26.45 -6.62
N PHE A 82 -14.15 -26.71 -7.70
CA PHE A 82 -14.24 -25.92 -8.94
C PHE A 82 -14.98 -26.61 -10.08
N GLY A 83 -15.31 -27.90 -9.94
CA GLY A 83 -16.01 -28.69 -10.95
C GLY A 83 -15.13 -28.97 -12.18
N ASP A 84 -15.47 -30.01 -12.95
CA ASP A 84 -14.76 -30.34 -14.18
C ASP A 84 -14.90 -29.23 -15.23
N LYS A 85 -13.79 -28.54 -15.50
CA LYS A 85 -13.65 -27.57 -16.59
C LYS A 85 -12.96 -28.19 -17.81
N ASP A 86 -13.37 -29.41 -18.16
CA ASP A 86 -13.01 -30.04 -19.43
C ASP A 86 -14.25 -30.08 -20.34
N LYS A 87 -14.39 -29.03 -21.14
CA LYS A 87 -15.00 -29.07 -22.47
C LYS A 87 -14.03 -28.42 -23.44
#